data_AF-A0A2D9RJX9-F1
#
_entry.id   AF-A0A2D9RJX9-F1
#
_cell.length_a   1.000
_cell.length_b   1.000
_cell.length_c   1.000
_cell.angle_alpha   90.00
_cell.angle_beta   90.00
_cell.angle_gamma   90.00
#
_symmetry.space_group_name_H-M   'P 1'
#
loop_
_entity.id
_entity.type
_entity.pdbx_description
1 polymer ?
#
loop_
_entity_poly.entity_id
_entity_poly.type
_entity_poly.pdbx_seq_one_letter_code
_entity_poly.pdbx_strand_id
1 'polypeptide(L)'
;MLRTLQLILPALIPSWNFFDVIAPSPRIEYTTCNGPDDTRLDWQPFRPRPEQITLTTMLRRLVWNPRWNESLFLVSCAERLSQDITPDHSAREITTRLRRDLALTTTASHFRFRLVFIHREGTEITSEVIYISAAEPIS
;
A
#
# COMPACT_ATOMS: atom_id res chain seq x y z
N MET A 1 -24.63 -32.28 -3.53
CA MET A 1 -23.44 -31.49 -3.17
C MET A 1 -23.14 -30.42 -4.22
N LEU A 2 -22.90 -30.77 -5.50
CA LEU A 2 -22.60 -29.78 -6.56
C LEU A 2 -23.71 -28.71 -6.77
N ARG A 3 -24.99 -29.12 -6.72
CA ARG A 3 -26.14 -28.20 -6.83
C ARG A 3 -26.21 -27.17 -5.69
N THR A 4 -25.80 -27.55 -4.48
CA THR A 4 -25.81 -26.64 -3.33
C THR A 4 -24.75 -25.55 -3.49
N LEU A 5 -23.57 -25.90 -3.99
CA LEU A 5 -22.53 -24.93 -4.34
C LEU A 5 -23.00 -23.99 -5.47
N GLN A 6 -23.71 -24.50 -6.48
CA GLN A 6 -24.28 -23.66 -7.56
C GLN A 6 -25.32 -22.65 -7.07
N LEU A 7 -26.08 -22.97 -6.01
CA LEU A 7 -27.06 -22.06 -5.43
C LEU A 7 -26.43 -20.97 -4.56
N ILE A 8 -25.28 -21.26 -3.94
CA ILE A 8 -24.61 -20.34 -3.02
C ILE A 8 -23.61 -19.43 -3.76
N LEU A 9 -22.99 -19.92 -4.85
CA LEU A 9 -21.98 -19.17 -5.60
C LEU A 9 -22.43 -17.76 -6.04
N PRO A 10 -23.67 -17.53 -6.52
CA PRO A 10 -24.15 -16.20 -6.88
C PRO A 10 -24.37 -15.28 -5.67
N ALA A 11 -24.66 -15.84 -4.50
CA ALA A 11 -24.83 -15.08 -3.26
C ALA A 11 -23.48 -14.74 -2.60
N LEU A 12 -22.43 -15.53 -2.87
CA LEU A 12 -21.09 -15.33 -2.31
C LEU A 12 -20.26 -14.30 -3.08
N ILE A 13 -20.59 -14.08 -4.35
CA ILE A 13 -19.93 -13.09 -5.20
C ILE A 13 -20.92 -11.92 -5.34
N PRO A 14 -20.86 -10.88 -4.48
CA PRO A 14 -21.67 -9.70 -4.67
C PRO A 14 -21.43 -9.16 -6.09
N SER A 15 -22.49 -8.67 -6.74
CA SER A 15 -22.38 -8.18 -8.11
C SER A 15 -21.28 -7.12 -8.18
N TRP A 16 -20.37 -7.26 -9.13
CA TRP A 16 -19.26 -6.31 -9.32
C TRP A 16 -19.73 -4.90 -9.73
N ASN A 17 -21.04 -4.73 -9.91
CA ASN A 17 -21.73 -3.46 -10.18
C ASN A 17 -21.83 -2.51 -8.97
N PHE A 18 -21.24 -2.84 -7.82
CA PHE A 18 -21.23 -1.96 -6.64
C PHE A 18 -20.22 -0.80 -6.72
N PHE A 19 -19.28 -0.83 -7.67
CA PHE A 19 -18.25 0.20 -7.79
C PHE A 19 -18.50 1.09 -9.00
N ASP A 20 -19.18 2.21 -8.78
CA ASP A 20 -19.48 3.18 -9.83
C ASP A 20 -18.22 3.87 -10.39
N VAL A 21 -17.12 3.91 -9.62
CA VAL A 21 -15.84 4.52 -10.02
C VAL A 21 -14.64 3.72 -9.49
N ILE A 22 -13.67 3.45 -10.35
CA ILE A 22 -12.35 2.92 -9.98
C ILE A 22 -11.40 4.12 -9.86
N ALA A 23 -11.22 4.64 -8.65
CA ALA A 23 -10.30 5.75 -8.39
C ALA A 23 -8.84 5.26 -8.22
N PRO A 24 -7.83 6.11 -8.50
CA PRO A 24 -6.45 5.82 -8.16
C PRO A 24 -6.29 5.64 -6.65
N SER A 25 -5.63 4.56 -6.22
CA SER A 25 -5.34 4.30 -4.81
C SER A 25 -3.88 4.67 -4.50
N PRO A 26 -3.61 5.31 -3.34
CA PRO A 26 -2.29 5.83 -3.03
C PRO A 26 -1.32 4.68 -2.76
N ARG A 27 -0.16 4.76 -3.40
CA ARG A 27 0.95 3.83 -3.18
C ARG A 27 1.98 4.48 -2.29
N ILE A 28 2.42 3.75 -1.27
CA ILE A 28 3.50 4.19 -0.39
C ILE A 28 4.82 3.78 -1.02
N GLU A 29 5.71 4.73 -1.22
CA GLU A 29 7.10 4.50 -1.59
C GLU A 29 8.02 5.06 -0.53
N TYR A 30 9.19 4.47 -0.36
CA TYR A 30 10.18 4.93 0.60
C TYR A 30 11.56 5.01 -0.02
N THR A 31 12.44 5.76 0.62
CA THR A 31 13.86 5.82 0.31
C THR A 31 14.66 5.93 1.60
N THR A 32 15.87 5.39 1.60
CA THR A 32 16.78 5.41 2.75
C THR A 32 17.87 6.43 2.52
N CYS A 33 18.23 7.16 3.56
CA CYS A 33 19.14 8.30 3.52
C CYS A 33 20.17 8.20 4.63
N ASN A 34 21.40 8.67 4.39
CA ASN A 34 22.44 8.70 5.42
C ASN A 34 22.38 9.94 6.32
N GLY A 35 21.50 10.89 6.00
CA GLY A 35 21.24 12.10 6.79
C GLY A 35 20.03 12.87 6.29
N PRO A 36 19.59 13.92 7.03
CA PRO A 36 18.40 14.69 6.68
C PRO A 36 18.54 15.48 5.37
N ASP A 37 19.75 15.79 4.92
CA ASP A 37 20.01 16.53 3.67
C ASP A 37 20.44 15.62 2.50
N ASP A 38 20.39 14.29 2.67
CA ASP A 38 20.73 13.37 1.59
C ASP A 38 19.67 13.42 0.48
N THR A 39 20.11 13.70 -0.74
CA THR A 39 19.25 13.81 -1.93
C THR A 39 19.35 12.60 -2.85
N ARG A 40 20.05 11.52 -2.44
CA ARG A 40 20.04 10.26 -3.18
C ARG A 40 18.69 9.56 -2.98
N LEU A 41 17.75 9.87 -3.86
CA LEU A 41 16.36 9.41 -3.80
C LEU A 41 16.17 8.17 -4.68
N ASP A 42 16.63 7.01 -4.20
CA ASP A 42 16.20 5.73 -4.78
C ASP A 42 14.88 5.32 -4.13
N TRP A 43 13.78 5.62 -4.82
CA TRP A 43 12.42 5.37 -4.32
C TRP A 43 11.99 3.94 -4.63
N GLN A 44 11.58 3.21 -3.59
CA GLN A 44 11.17 1.83 -3.69
C GLN A 44 9.75 1.64 -3.15
N PRO A 45 8.93 0.77 -3.78
CA PRO A 45 7.58 0.50 -3.30
C PRO A 45 7.59 -0.19 -1.95
N PHE A 46 6.81 0.34 -1.00
CA PHE A 46 6.58 -0.31 0.28
C PHE A 46 5.61 -1.48 0.09
N ARG A 47 6.13 -2.72 0.20
CA ARG A 47 5.44 -3.99 -0.11
C ARG A 47 5.11 -4.16 -1.61
N PRO A 48 6.12 -4.44 -2.46
CA PRO A 48 5.91 -4.63 -3.88
C PRO A 48 4.88 -5.74 -4.16
N ARG A 49 4.07 -5.53 -5.20
CA ARG A 49 3.13 -6.56 -5.65
C ARG A 49 3.92 -7.69 -6.32
N PRO A 50 3.66 -8.96 -5.97
CA PRO A 50 4.27 -10.06 -6.67
C PRO A 50 3.82 -10.07 -8.14
N GLU A 51 4.74 -10.32 -9.07
CA GLU A 51 4.45 -10.37 -10.51
C GLU A 51 3.51 -11.52 -10.87
N GLN A 52 3.59 -12.61 -10.12
CA GLN A 52 2.76 -13.81 -10.33
C GLN A 52 2.16 -14.26 -9.01
N ILE A 53 0.89 -14.66 -9.07
CA ILE A 53 0.15 -15.21 -7.92
C ILE A 53 -0.35 -16.58 -8.33
N THR A 54 0.05 -17.62 -7.61
CA THR A 54 -0.45 -18.99 -7.85
C THR A 54 -1.90 -19.13 -7.39
N LEU A 55 -2.65 -20.05 -8.01
CA LEU A 55 -4.03 -20.36 -7.59
C LEU A 55 -4.12 -20.76 -6.11
N THR A 56 -3.12 -21.49 -5.61
CA THR A 56 -3.02 -21.84 -4.19
C THR A 56 -2.85 -20.62 -3.30
N THR A 57 -2.04 -19.65 -3.72
CA THR A 57 -1.90 -18.37 -3.02
C THR A 57 -3.23 -17.64 -3.02
N MET A 58 -3.94 -17.57 -4.16
CA MET A 58 -5.28 -16.95 -4.25
C MET A 58 -6.28 -17.60 -3.30
N LEU A 59 -6.39 -18.93 -3.28
CA LEU A 59 -7.31 -19.65 -2.39
C LEU A 59 -6.96 -19.45 -0.92
N ARG A 60 -5.67 -19.47 -0.58
CA ARG A 60 -5.21 -19.12 0.77
C ARG A 60 -5.57 -17.67 1.12
N ARG A 61 -5.74 -16.79 0.12
CA ARG A 61 -6.20 -15.41 0.33
C ARG A 61 -7.63 -15.23 0.77
N LEU A 62 -8.46 -16.24 0.56
CA LEU A 62 -9.84 -16.23 1.03
C LEU A 62 -9.94 -16.48 2.54
N VAL A 63 -8.89 -17.02 3.16
CA VAL A 63 -8.82 -17.26 4.61
C VAL A 63 -8.10 -16.09 5.27
N TRP A 64 -8.62 -15.60 6.40
CA TRP A 64 -8.08 -14.45 7.15
C TRP A 64 -6.56 -14.50 7.35
N ASN A 65 -5.87 -13.39 7.08
CA ASN A 65 -4.43 -13.25 7.29
C ASN A 65 -4.08 -11.88 7.92
N PRO A 66 -3.47 -11.84 9.11
CA PRO A 66 -3.15 -10.60 9.81
C PRO A 66 -2.23 -9.67 9.01
N ARG A 67 -1.32 -10.21 8.19
CA ARG A 67 -0.41 -9.39 7.37
C ARG A 67 -1.14 -8.65 6.25
N TRP A 68 -2.21 -9.21 5.69
CA TRP A 68 -3.00 -8.51 4.66
C TRP A 68 -3.84 -7.40 5.25
N ASN A 69 -4.40 -7.61 6.44
CA ASN A 69 -5.13 -6.56 7.13
C ASN A 69 -4.23 -5.37 7.45
N GLU A 70 -2.97 -5.61 7.80
CA GLU A 70 -2.01 -4.53 7.98
C GLU A 70 -1.74 -3.77 6.66
N SER A 71 -1.56 -4.48 5.54
CA SER A 71 -1.41 -3.81 4.24
C SER A 71 -2.65 -2.99 3.86
N LEU A 72 -3.85 -3.52 4.06
CA LEU A 72 -5.11 -2.80 3.82
C LEU A 72 -5.25 -1.59 4.74
N PHE A 73 -4.90 -1.74 6.01
CA PHE A 73 -4.89 -0.64 6.97
C PHE A 73 -3.94 0.49 6.54
N LEU A 74 -2.74 0.15 6.07
CA LEU A 74 -1.78 1.12 5.55
C LEU A 74 -2.30 1.85 4.31
N VAL A 75 -3.01 1.17 3.41
CA VAL A 75 -3.68 1.81 2.27
C VAL A 75 -4.74 2.79 2.77
N SER A 76 -5.57 2.40 3.73
CA SER A 76 -6.56 3.32 4.33
C SER A 76 -5.92 4.52 5.03
N CYS A 77 -4.77 4.34 5.69
CA CYS A 77 -3.99 5.46 6.23
C CYS A 77 -3.47 6.37 5.11
N ALA A 78 -2.97 5.82 4.02
CA ALA A 78 -2.50 6.61 2.88
C ALA A 78 -3.64 7.38 2.21
N GLU A 79 -4.82 6.78 2.06
CA GLU A 79 -6.03 7.44 1.54
C GLU A 79 -6.45 8.60 2.45
N ARG A 80 -6.53 8.36 3.76
CA ARG A 80 -6.84 9.40 4.75
C ARG A 80 -5.82 10.53 4.73
N LEU A 81 -4.53 10.20 4.65
CA LEU A 81 -3.46 11.20 4.55
C LEU A 81 -3.57 12.02 3.25
N SER A 82 -3.92 11.40 2.12
CA SER A 82 -4.14 12.11 0.85
C SER A 82 -5.36 13.03 0.84
N GLN A 83 -6.37 12.71 1.66
CA GLN A 83 -7.61 13.48 1.79
C GLN A 83 -7.58 14.47 2.97
N ASP A 84 -6.42 14.61 3.64
CA ASP A 84 -6.24 15.42 4.84
C ASP A 84 -7.18 15.05 6.01
N ILE A 85 -7.61 13.78 6.05
CA ILE A 85 -8.46 13.23 7.12
C ILE A 85 -7.53 12.62 8.17
N THR A 86 -7.43 13.23 9.35
CA THR A 86 -6.54 12.75 10.44
C THR A 86 -5.08 12.52 9.98
N PRO A 87 -4.43 13.54 9.38
CA PRO A 87 -3.12 13.39 8.74
C PRO A 87 -2.04 12.92 9.73
N ASP A 88 -2.01 13.47 10.95
CA ASP A 88 -0.99 13.14 11.95
C ASP A 88 -1.01 11.66 12.36
N HIS A 89 -2.21 11.12 12.60
CA HIS A 89 -2.37 9.72 12.95
C HIS A 89 -1.91 8.83 11.78
N SER A 90 -2.41 9.12 10.57
CA SER A 90 -2.11 8.31 9.39
C SER A 90 -0.63 8.31 9.03
N ALA A 91 0.02 9.47 9.09
CA ALA A 91 1.46 9.60 8.88
C ALA A 91 2.24 8.82 9.94
N ARG A 92 1.89 8.95 11.23
CA ARG A 92 2.55 8.22 12.32
C ARG A 92 2.43 6.72 12.18
N GLU A 93 1.27 6.19 11.81
CA GLU A 93 1.06 4.75 11.64
C GLU A 93 1.90 4.19 10.48
N ILE A 94 2.01 4.94 9.36
CA ILE A 94 2.86 4.60 8.21
C ILE A 94 4.33 4.61 8.62
N THR A 95 4.80 5.70 9.23
CA THR A 95 6.19 5.86 9.72
C THR A 95 6.57 4.73 10.68
N THR A 96 5.69 4.39 11.63
CA THR A 96 5.94 3.35 12.64
C THR A 96 6.17 1.97 11.99
N ARG A 97 5.38 1.62 10.98
CA ARG A 97 5.49 0.32 10.29
C ARG A 97 6.68 0.28 9.32
N LEU A 98 6.93 1.37 8.60
CA LEU A 98 8.13 1.51 7.77
C LEU A 98 9.40 1.39 8.61
N ARG A 99 9.49 2.11 9.73
CA ARG A 99 10.64 2.02 10.65
C ARG A 99 10.86 0.58 11.11
N ARG A 100 9.80 -0.13 11.50
CA ARG A 100 9.87 -1.53 11.94
C ARG A 100 10.44 -2.45 10.85
N ASP A 101 9.97 -2.31 9.61
CA ASP A 101 10.42 -3.16 8.50
C ASP A 101 11.87 -2.81 8.08
N LEU A 102 12.22 -1.52 8.12
CA LEU A 102 13.56 -1.02 7.76
C LEU A 102 14.61 -1.35 8.81
N ALA A 103 14.30 -1.27 10.10
CA ALA A 103 15.23 -1.59 11.17
C ALA A 103 15.78 -3.02 11.11
N LEU A 104 15.06 -3.94 10.44
CA LEU A 104 15.49 -5.32 10.22
C LEU A 104 16.32 -5.52 8.94
N THR A 105 16.29 -4.56 8.02
CA THR A 105 16.73 -4.76 6.63
C THR A 105 17.84 -3.80 6.21
N THR A 106 17.95 -2.63 6.82
CA THR A 106 18.93 -1.60 6.45
C THR A 106 19.74 -1.09 7.63
N THR A 107 20.93 -0.57 7.35
CA THR A 107 21.80 0.14 8.30
C THR A 107 21.76 1.65 8.09
N ALA A 108 20.87 2.15 7.22
CA ALA A 108 20.70 3.58 7.02
C ALA A 108 20.23 4.27 8.32
N SER A 109 20.56 5.55 8.46
CA SER A 109 20.21 6.33 9.65
C SER A 109 18.79 6.89 9.56
N HIS A 110 18.36 7.29 8.37
CA HIS A 110 17.07 7.93 8.13
C HIS A 110 16.34 7.32 6.93
N PHE A 111 15.03 7.57 6.88
CA PHE A 111 14.20 7.27 5.73
C PHE A 111 13.22 8.40 5.45
N ARG A 112 12.72 8.44 4.22
CA ARG A 112 11.56 9.26 3.82
C ARG A 112 10.56 8.36 3.15
N PHE A 113 9.29 8.73 3.23
CA PHE A 113 8.25 8.10 2.43
C PHE A 113 7.46 9.14 1.64
N ARG A 114 6.89 8.70 0.53
CA ARG A 114 5.99 9.50 -0.30
C ARG A 114 4.75 8.70 -0.65
N LEU A 115 3.67 9.42 -0.93
CA LEU A 115 2.48 8.84 -1.52
C LEU A 115 2.45 9.17 -3.01
N VAL A 116 2.19 8.15 -3.82
CA VAL A 116 2.12 8.26 -5.28
C VAL A 116 0.78 7.73 -5.77
N PHE A 117 0.06 8.53 -6.54
CA PHE A 117 -1.05 8.05 -7.35
C PHE A 117 -0.54 7.61 -8.70
N ILE A 118 -0.93 6.39 -9.09
CA ILE A 118 -0.67 5.88 -10.42
C ILE A 118 -2.00 5.79 -11.14
N HIS A 119 -2.14 6.56 -12.21
CA HIS A 119 -3.31 6.54 -13.07
C HIS A 119 -2.88 6.30 -14.52
N ARG A 120 -3.83 5.84 -15.34
CA ARG A 120 -3.61 5.65 -16.77
C ARG A 120 -4.28 6.80 -17.50
N GLU A 121 -3.52 7.50 -18.35
CA GLU A 121 -4.01 8.55 -19.23
C GLU A 121 -3.83 8.09 -20.67
N GLY A 122 -4.92 7.60 -21.28
CA GLY A 122 -4.86 6.93 -22.59
C GLY A 122 -3.99 5.68 -22.55
N THR A 123 -2.84 5.72 -23.23
CA THR A 123 -1.86 4.62 -23.28
C THR A 123 -0.71 4.78 -22.28
N GLU A 124 -0.59 5.94 -21.62
CA GLU A 124 0.51 6.24 -20.72
C GLU A 124 0.12 5.98 -19.26
N ILE A 125 1.10 5.53 -18.47
CA ILE A 125 0.96 5.35 -17.02
C ILE A 125 1.67 6.54 -16.37
N THR A 126 0.89 7.42 -15.77
CA THR A 126 1.39 8.63 -15.12
C THR A 126 1.41 8.42 -13.61
N SER A 127 2.46 8.91 -12.97
CA SER A 127 2.63 8.90 -11.52
C SER A 127 2.65 10.31 -10.97
N GLU A 128 1.74 10.61 -10.05
CA GLU A 128 1.65 11.90 -9.36
C GLU A 128 2.04 11.72 -7.88
N VAL A 129 2.96 12.56 -7.39
CA VAL A 129 3.36 12.57 -5.98
C VAL A 129 2.47 13.54 -5.22
N ILE A 130 1.69 13.03 -4.27
CA ILE A 130 0.70 13.81 -3.52
C ILE A 130 1.17 14.20 -2.11
N TYR A 131 2.18 13.50 -1.59
CA TYR A 131 2.72 13.74 -0.25
C TYR A 131 4.17 13.27 -0.16
N ILE A 132 5.02 14.01 0.55
CA ILE A 132 6.40 13.62 0.90
C ILE A 132 6.61 13.92 2.38
N SER A 133 7.10 12.93 3.14
CA SER A 133 7.43 13.10 4.55
C SER A 133 8.76 13.83 4.74
N ALA A 134 8.95 14.42 5.93
CA ALA A 134 10.27 14.80 6.42
C ALA A 134 11.18 13.56 6.55
N ALA A 135 12.49 13.78 6.70
CA ALA A 135 13.44 12.72 7.03
C ALA A 135 13.20 12.23 8.46
N GLU A 136 12.85 10.96 8.58
CA GLU A 136 12.55 10.30 9.85
C GLU A 136 13.70 9.37 10.24
N PRO A 137 14.10 9.32 11.52
CA PRO A 137 15.15 8.40 11.98
C PRO A 137 14.65 6.96 11.97
N ILE A 138 15.56 6.04 11.63
CA ILE A 138 15.32 4.59 11.66
C ILE A 138 15.57 4.01 13.06
N SER A 139 16.56 4.55 13.78
CA SER A 139 16.97 4.14 15.14
C SER A 139 16.14 4.77 16.25
#